data_AF-A0A9N8QU18-F1
#
_entry.id   AF-A0A9N8QU18-F1
#
_cell.length_a   1.000
_cell.length_b   1.000
_cell.length_c   1.000
_cell.angle_alpha   90.00
_cell.angle_beta   90.00
_cell.angle_gamma   90.00
#
_symmetry.space_group_name_H-M   'P 1'
#
loop_
_entity.id
_entity.type
_entity.pdbx_description
1 polymer ?
#
loop_
_entity_poly.entity_id
_entity_poly.type
_entity_poly.pdbx_seq_one_letter_code
_entity_poly.pdbx_strand_id
1 'polypeptide(L)'
;MPPHTCVAFLHLATAVASTSLSRAQPNTAPPWHFPLKPIVTMNQLQAMRVFLKVAENGSFGRAAASLDISNAVVTRYVALLETHLDTRLVNRTTRSLSLTEAGLAYADGCRQLLEQLEAMESSVSQRANDPSGTLKLMAVASFSLFGLTPLLERYRLQCPRVKLSVTLLHRPVDLIEQGFDVGIVVPGQVRGGTLIKRALFKVRSVAVATPAYLAARGMPAAPAQLAAHPLLAPSTNVHSAQWCFVDTNGIEETANMEAIYAVNNAVMLRQAALADMGITILPENHVSADLMSGALVQVLPDYRIKGADKEVSLVYPGRRHVSAKTRSFVEFTVDYFRNRAGPTLSSIFTNS
;
A
#
# COMPACT_ATOMS: atom_id res chain seq x y z
N MET A 1 -1.21 56.20 18.11
CA MET A 1 -0.12 57.18 17.96
C MET A 1 1.22 56.44 18.03
N PRO A 2 2.30 56.97 17.42
CA PRO A 2 3.59 56.28 17.19
C PRO A 2 4.56 56.52 18.40
N PRO A 3 5.91 56.23 18.42
CA PRO A 3 6.75 56.20 17.21
C PRO A 3 8.17 55.54 17.14
N HIS A 4 8.77 55.75 15.96
CA HIS A 4 10.19 55.96 15.58
C HIS A 4 11.23 54.81 15.47
N THR A 5 11.33 54.31 14.24
CA THR A 5 12.52 54.36 13.33
C THR A 5 13.94 54.58 13.89
N CYS A 6 14.88 53.76 13.41
CA CYS A 6 16.22 54.23 13.01
C CYS A 6 16.78 53.39 11.84
N VAL A 7 17.08 54.02 10.70
CA VAL A 7 17.79 53.43 9.55
C VAL A 7 18.71 54.51 8.97
N ALA A 8 20.01 54.22 8.88
CA ALA A 8 20.96 55.04 8.14
C ALA A 8 22.17 54.20 7.72
N PHE A 9 22.41 54.08 6.41
CA PHE A 9 23.71 53.74 5.83
C PHE A 9 23.80 54.37 4.45
N LEU A 10 24.91 55.05 4.16
CA LEU A 10 25.09 55.88 2.96
C LEU A 10 26.52 55.72 2.42
N HIS A 11 26.64 55.36 1.14
CA HIS A 11 27.77 55.69 0.22
C HIS A 11 29.22 55.25 0.59
N LEU A 12 30.16 55.06 -0.36
CA LEU A 12 30.16 55.06 -1.84
C LEU A 12 31.35 54.21 -2.37
N ALA A 13 31.40 54.04 -3.70
CA ALA A 13 32.51 53.44 -4.47
C ALA A 13 33.84 54.25 -4.33
N THR A 14 35.02 53.87 -4.84
CA THR A 14 35.36 53.33 -6.18
C THR A 14 36.86 52.97 -6.26
N ALA A 15 37.28 51.98 -7.09
CA ALA A 15 38.55 52.01 -7.85
C ALA A 15 38.67 50.81 -8.82
N VAL A 16 39.16 51.04 -10.06
CA VAL A 16 39.49 50.02 -11.07
C VAL A 16 40.72 50.47 -11.89
N ALA A 17 41.73 49.59 -12.05
CA ALA A 17 42.77 49.58 -13.09
C ALA A 17 43.61 48.29 -12.95
N SER A 18 43.42 47.24 -13.77
CA SER A 18 44.13 46.97 -15.04
C SER A 18 45.64 46.66 -14.93
N THR A 19 46.06 45.45 -15.34
CA THR A 19 47.08 45.13 -16.39
C THR A 19 47.31 43.61 -16.45
N SER A 20 47.55 43.03 -17.63
CA SER A 20 47.76 41.59 -17.86
C SER A 20 49.19 41.24 -18.31
N LEU A 21 49.69 40.04 -17.96
CA LEU A 21 50.84 39.24 -18.46
C LEU A 21 51.18 38.17 -17.37
N SER A 22 51.65 36.94 -17.62
CA SER A 22 51.77 36.14 -18.85
C SER A 22 51.85 34.61 -18.55
N ARG A 23 52.05 33.81 -19.61
CA ARG A 23 52.31 32.35 -19.70
C ARG A 23 53.17 31.68 -18.61
N ALA A 24 52.72 30.50 -18.17
CA ALA A 24 53.56 29.35 -17.82
C ALA A 24 52.84 28.02 -18.16
N GLN A 25 53.57 27.00 -18.64
CA GLN A 25 53.06 25.68 -19.06
C GLN A 25 54.22 24.66 -18.99
N PRO A 26 53.97 23.33 -18.99
CA PRO A 26 53.39 22.56 -17.89
C PRO A 26 54.39 21.59 -17.24
N ASN A 27 53.99 20.99 -16.11
CA ASN A 27 54.77 20.02 -15.33
C ASN A 27 54.81 18.62 -15.99
N THR A 28 55.96 17.94 -15.92
CA THR A 28 56.15 16.57 -16.45
C THR A 28 55.94 15.50 -15.38
N ALA A 29 55.39 14.34 -15.75
CA ALA A 29 55.17 13.19 -14.84
C ALA A 29 56.00 11.95 -15.28
N PRO A 30 56.44 11.07 -14.36
CA PRO A 30 57.46 10.05 -14.64
C PRO A 30 56.91 8.70 -15.15
N PRO A 31 57.77 7.81 -15.70
CA PRO A 31 57.33 6.62 -16.43
C PRO A 31 57.31 5.33 -15.58
N TRP A 32 56.18 5.05 -14.91
CA TRP A 32 55.91 3.70 -14.37
C TRP A 32 54.40 3.39 -14.27
N HIS A 33 53.74 3.34 -15.43
CA HIS A 33 52.43 2.69 -15.55
C HIS A 33 52.58 1.20 -15.89
N PHE A 34 52.48 0.34 -14.87
CA PHE A 34 52.10 -1.06 -15.11
C PHE A 34 50.60 -1.11 -15.44
N PRO A 35 50.19 -1.66 -16.59
CA PRO A 35 48.77 -1.85 -16.87
C PRO A 35 48.25 -3.00 -16.01
N LEU A 36 47.43 -2.67 -15.00
CA LEU A 36 46.59 -3.65 -14.32
C LEU A 36 45.69 -4.31 -15.37
N LYS A 37 45.90 -5.61 -15.64
CA LYS A 37 44.97 -6.38 -16.47
C LYS A 37 43.57 -6.23 -15.86
N PRO A 38 42.55 -5.84 -16.64
CA PRO A 38 41.19 -5.78 -16.13
C PRO A 38 40.77 -7.20 -15.73
N ILE A 39 40.58 -7.42 -14.44
CA ILE A 39 39.92 -8.63 -13.93
C ILE A 39 38.45 -8.49 -14.31
N VAL A 40 38.13 -8.89 -15.55
CA VAL A 40 36.75 -9.08 -15.99
C VAL A 40 36.25 -10.30 -15.24
N THR A 41 35.63 -10.06 -14.08
CA THR A 41 35.00 -11.10 -13.26
C THR A 41 33.98 -11.86 -14.11
N MET A 42 34.30 -13.10 -14.46
CA MET A 42 33.44 -13.94 -15.29
C MET A 42 32.12 -14.17 -14.56
N ASN A 43 30.99 -13.80 -15.19
CA ASN A 43 29.69 -14.32 -14.80
C ASN A 43 29.65 -15.82 -15.19
N GLN A 44 30.04 -16.68 -14.26
CA GLN A 44 30.21 -18.11 -14.48
C GLN A 44 28.91 -18.78 -14.95
N LEU A 45 27.76 -18.37 -14.42
CA LEU A 45 26.47 -18.93 -14.80
C LEU A 45 26.06 -18.54 -16.23
N GLN A 46 26.38 -17.31 -16.65
CA GLN A 46 26.22 -16.90 -18.05
C GLN A 46 27.19 -17.67 -18.96
N ALA A 47 28.43 -17.91 -18.52
CA ALA A 47 29.37 -18.72 -19.28
C ALA A 47 28.90 -20.18 -19.44
N MET A 48 28.35 -20.79 -18.38
CA MET A 48 27.75 -22.14 -18.41
C MET A 48 26.60 -22.22 -19.42
N ARG A 49 25.66 -21.26 -19.39
CA ARG A 49 24.56 -21.17 -20.37
C ARG A 49 25.09 -21.07 -21.82
N VAL A 50 26.12 -20.26 -22.04
CA VAL A 50 26.75 -20.09 -23.36
C VAL A 50 27.44 -21.37 -23.83
N PHE A 51 28.20 -22.04 -22.94
CA PHE A 51 28.85 -23.32 -23.25
C PHE A 51 27.85 -24.43 -23.58
N LEU A 52 26.80 -24.59 -22.76
CA LEU A 52 25.74 -25.57 -23.00
C LEU A 52 25.07 -25.32 -24.37
N LYS A 53 24.88 -24.06 -24.75
CA LYS A 53 24.32 -23.73 -26.07
C LYS A 53 25.27 -23.99 -27.24
N VAL A 54 26.59 -23.92 -27.03
CA VAL A 54 27.60 -24.37 -28.01
C VAL A 54 27.61 -25.89 -28.14
N ALA A 55 27.47 -26.62 -27.03
CA ALA A 55 27.33 -28.08 -26.99
C ALA A 55 26.11 -28.56 -27.78
N GLU A 56 24.91 -28.02 -27.48
CA GLU A 56 23.65 -28.35 -28.18
C GLU A 56 23.72 -28.08 -29.69
N ASN A 57 24.26 -26.92 -30.07
CA ASN A 57 24.28 -26.49 -31.47
C ASN A 57 25.45 -27.03 -32.28
N GLY A 58 26.44 -27.69 -31.66
CA GLY A 58 27.69 -28.12 -32.33
C GLY A 58 28.39 -27.02 -33.13
N SER A 59 28.23 -25.75 -32.76
CA SER A 59 28.75 -24.60 -33.51
C SER A 59 28.66 -23.30 -32.72
N PHE A 60 29.77 -22.56 -32.63
CA PHE A 60 29.84 -21.22 -32.05
C PHE A 60 28.89 -20.23 -32.74
N GLY A 61 28.78 -20.29 -34.08
CA GLY A 61 27.94 -19.37 -34.85
C GLY A 61 26.43 -19.60 -34.64
N ARG A 62 26.01 -20.87 -34.56
CA ARG A 62 24.61 -21.21 -34.26
C ARG A 62 24.24 -20.88 -32.82
N ALA A 63 25.14 -21.15 -31.86
CA ALA A 63 24.96 -20.77 -30.47
C ALA A 63 24.83 -19.24 -30.30
N ALA A 64 25.70 -18.47 -30.96
CA ALA A 64 25.67 -17.01 -31.00
C ALA A 64 24.32 -16.48 -31.48
N ALA A 65 23.82 -16.98 -32.61
CA ALA A 65 22.51 -16.61 -33.15
C ALA A 65 21.36 -16.98 -32.19
N SER A 66 21.39 -18.15 -31.56
CA SER A 66 20.34 -18.60 -30.63
C SER A 66 20.32 -17.86 -29.28
N LEU A 67 21.37 -17.09 -28.97
CA LEU A 67 21.53 -16.33 -27.73
C LEU A 67 21.52 -14.80 -27.96
N ASP A 68 21.30 -14.35 -29.21
CA ASP A 68 21.37 -12.95 -29.64
C ASP A 68 22.64 -12.21 -29.18
N ILE A 69 23.80 -12.87 -29.32
CA ILE A 69 25.12 -12.33 -28.96
C ILE A 69 26.15 -12.59 -30.06
N SER A 70 27.22 -11.80 -30.10
CA SER A 70 28.25 -11.97 -31.13
C SER A 70 29.09 -13.24 -30.91
N ASN A 71 29.56 -13.84 -32.01
CA ASN A 71 30.41 -15.04 -31.99
C ASN A 71 31.72 -14.83 -31.19
N ALA A 72 32.25 -13.59 -31.19
CA ALA A 72 33.38 -13.21 -30.34
C ALA A 72 33.07 -13.32 -28.84
N VAL A 73 31.86 -12.95 -28.41
CA VAL A 73 31.41 -13.07 -27.01
C VAL A 73 31.23 -14.54 -26.63
N VAL A 74 30.63 -15.37 -27.49
CA VAL A 74 30.50 -16.83 -27.27
C VAL A 74 31.88 -17.47 -27.12
N THR A 75 32.79 -17.16 -28.04
CA THR A 75 34.17 -17.67 -28.03
C THR A 75 34.91 -17.28 -26.75
N ARG A 76 34.72 -16.04 -26.27
CA ARG A 76 35.31 -15.55 -25.02
C ARG A 76 34.76 -16.28 -23.80
N TYR A 77 33.45 -16.49 -23.70
CA TYR A 77 32.86 -17.20 -22.56
C TYR A 77 33.32 -18.66 -22.46
N VAL A 78 33.40 -19.38 -23.58
CA VAL A 78 33.95 -20.75 -23.57
C VAL A 78 35.43 -20.76 -23.17
N ALA A 79 36.24 -19.84 -23.71
CA ALA A 79 37.66 -19.75 -23.34
C ALA A 79 37.88 -19.39 -21.86
N LEU A 80 37.02 -18.54 -21.28
CA LEU A 80 37.06 -18.22 -19.84
C LEU A 80 36.69 -19.44 -18.98
N LEU A 81 35.73 -20.27 -19.41
CA LEU A 81 35.42 -21.55 -18.74
C LEU A 81 36.58 -22.54 -18.84
N GLU A 82 37.15 -22.74 -20.03
CA GLU A 82 38.31 -23.64 -20.22
C GLU A 82 39.50 -23.19 -19.37
N THR A 83 39.73 -21.88 -19.24
CA THR A 83 40.76 -21.30 -18.35
C THR A 83 40.44 -21.47 -16.87
N HIS A 84 39.17 -21.32 -16.46
CA HIS A 84 38.74 -21.47 -15.06
C HIS A 84 38.81 -22.92 -14.56
N LEU A 85 38.60 -23.88 -15.45
CA LEU A 85 38.63 -25.32 -15.16
C LEU A 85 40.00 -25.96 -15.43
N ASP A 86 40.98 -25.18 -15.93
CA ASP A 86 42.28 -25.64 -16.46
C ASP A 86 42.15 -26.86 -17.41
N THR A 87 41.05 -26.92 -18.15
CA THR A 87 40.63 -28.11 -18.90
C THR A 87 39.95 -27.70 -20.21
N ARG A 88 40.35 -28.34 -21.31
CA ARG A 88 39.72 -28.12 -22.62
C ARG A 88 38.38 -28.85 -22.69
N LEU A 89 37.31 -28.10 -22.95
CA LEU A 89 35.94 -28.62 -23.10
C LEU A 89 35.59 -28.87 -24.57
N VAL A 90 36.23 -28.16 -25.50
CA VAL A 90 35.87 -28.17 -26.93
C VAL A 90 37.07 -28.44 -27.85
N ASN A 91 36.94 -29.49 -28.66
CA ASN A 91 37.79 -29.75 -29.81
C ASN A 91 37.32 -28.88 -30.99
N ARG A 92 38.24 -28.05 -31.51
CA ARG A 92 37.98 -27.16 -32.65
C ARG A 92 38.79 -27.66 -33.84
N THR A 93 38.13 -28.06 -34.92
CA THR A 93 38.74 -28.24 -36.24
C THR A 93 38.21 -27.17 -37.20
N THR A 94 38.85 -27.00 -38.36
CA THR A 94 38.40 -26.04 -39.39
C THR A 94 37.08 -26.43 -40.06
N ARG A 95 36.53 -27.61 -39.79
CA ARG A 95 35.27 -28.12 -40.39
C ARG A 95 34.24 -28.62 -39.37
N SER A 96 34.60 -28.85 -38.11
CA SER A 96 33.69 -29.35 -37.08
C SER A 96 34.08 -28.92 -35.67
N LEU A 97 33.07 -28.89 -34.80
CA LEU A 97 33.18 -28.70 -33.37
C LEU A 97 32.70 -29.98 -32.68
N SER A 98 33.50 -30.53 -31.78
CA SER A 98 33.12 -31.65 -30.92
C SER A 98 33.51 -31.37 -29.48
N LEU A 99 32.79 -31.98 -28.54
CA LEU A 99 33.14 -31.91 -27.13
C LEU A 99 34.29 -32.87 -26.81
N THR A 100 35.07 -32.55 -25.79
CA THR A 100 35.95 -33.51 -25.12
C THR A 100 35.12 -34.38 -24.16
N GLU A 101 35.69 -35.44 -23.62
CA GLU A 101 35.08 -36.24 -22.55
C GLU A 101 34.74 -35.36 -21.32
N ALA A 102 35.68 -34.50 -20.91
CA ALA A 102 35.44 -33.48 -19.89
C ALA A 102 34.35 -32.47 -20.30
N GLY A 103 34.27 -32.10 -21.58
CA GLY A 103 33.22 -31.26 -22.14
C GLY A 103 31.82 -31.88 -22.06
N LEU A 104 31.70 -33.18 -22.29
CA LEU A 104 30.45 -33.93 -22.12
C LEU A 104 30.01 -33.96 -20.65
N ALA A 105 30.90 -34.41 -19.75
CA ALA A 105 30.63 -34.46 -18.32
C ALA A 105 30.27 -33.08 -17.74
N TYR A 106 30.96 -32.02 -18.17
CA TYR A 106 30.67 -30.65 -17.76
C TYR A 106 29.34 -30.12 -18.32
N ALA A 107 28.97 -30.48 -19.55
CA ALA A 107 27.69 -30.10 -20.14
C ALA A 107 26.51 -30.73 -19.37
N ASP A 108 26.63 -31.99 -18.97
CA ASP A 108 25.60 -32.69 -18.20
C ASP A 108 25.45 -32.09 -16.79
N GLY A 109 26.56 -31.80 -16.10
CA GLY A 109 26.54 -31.08 -14.82
C GLY A 109 25.96 -29.66 -14.93
N CYS A 110 26.30 -28.92 -15.99
CA CYS A 110 25.72 -27.60 -16.26
C CYS A 110 24.21 -27.67 -16.49
N ARG A 111 23.72 -28.69 -17.20
CA ARG A 111 22.28 -28.87 -17.47
C ARG A 111 21.52 -29.09 -16.16
N GLN A 112 21.95 -30.03 -15.34
CA GLN A 112 21.33 -30.32 -14.03
C GLN A 112 21.29 -29.09 -13.12
N LEU A 113 22.39 -28.32 -13.05
CA LEU A 113 22.47 -27.10 -12.23
C LEU A 113 21.53 -26.01 -12.74
N LEU A 114 21.44 -25.83 -14.06
CA LEU A 114 20.54 -24.83 -14.66
C LEU A 114 19.07 -25.23 -14.53
N GLU A 115 18.72 -26.51 -14.67
CA GLU A 115 17.39 -27.04 -14.40
C GLU A 115 16.98 -26.84 -12.93
N GLN A 116 17.90 -27.07 -11.98
CA GLN A 116 17.65 -26.81 -10.55
C GLN A 116 17.41 -25.33 -10.27
N LEU A 117 18.19 -24.43 -10.87
CA LEU A 117 17.99 -22.99 -10.76
C LEU A 117 16.64 -22.56 -11.35
N GLU A 118 16.29 -23.05 -12.54
CA GLU A 118 15.01 -22.75 -13.20
C GLU A 118 13.82 -23.28 -12.39
N ALA A 119 13.95 -24.46 -11.76
CA ALA A 119 12.95 -25.00 -10.84
C ALA A 119 12.81 -24.13 -9.57
N MET A 120 13.92 -23.61 -9.02
CA MET A 120 13.89 -22.67 -7.90
C MET A 120 13.19 -21.35 -8.26
N GLU A 121 13.57 -20.72 -9.37
CA GLU A 121 12.97 -19.47 -9.89
C GLU A 121 11.49 -19.68 -10.24
N SER A 122 11.13 -20.82 -10.82
CA SER A 122 9.76 -21.24 -11.10
C SER A 122 8.94 -21.44 -9.82
N SER A 123 9.52 -22.02 -8.77
CA SER A 123 8.82 -22.22 -7.48
C SER A 123 8.44 -20.90 -6.81
N VAL A 124 9.29 -19.87 -6.94
CA VAL A 124 9.00 -18.50 -6.48
C VAL A 124 7.90 -17.87 -7.34
N SER A 125 7.95 -18.08 -8.66
CA SER A 125 6.99 -17.53 -9.62
C SER A 125 5.60 -18.16 -9.52
N GLN A 126 5.50 -19.47 -9.28
CA GLN A 126 4.24 -20.16 -9.02
C GLN A 126 3.60 -19.68 -7.70
N ARG A 127 4.40 -19.52 -6.63
CA ARG A 127 3.96 -18.86 -5.37
C ARG A 127 3.58 -17.38 -5.54
N ALA A 128 4.06 -16.71 -6.59
CA ALA A 128 3.69 -15.33 -6.92
C ALA A 128 2.35 -15.22 -7.66
N ASN A 129 1.79 -16.33 -8.14
CA ASN A 129 0.44 -16.40 -8.73
C ASN A 129 -0.56 -17.14 -7.82
N ASP A 130 -0.12 -18.08 -6.98
CA ASP A 130 -0.98 -18.81 -6.03
C ASP A 130 -1.05 -18.10 -4.65
N PRO A 131 -2.22 -17.58 -4.23
CA PRO A 131 -2.36 -16.90 -2.95
C PRO A 131 -2.20 -17.86 -1.77
N SER A 132 -1.07 -17.75 -1.08
CA SER A 132 -0.70 -18.60 0.06
C SER A 132 0.11 -17.84 1.12
N GLY A 133 0.20 -18.42 2.32
CA GLY A 133 0.94 -17.84 3.46
C GLY A 133 0.08 -16.91 4.32
N THR A 134 0.72 -16.17 5.24
CA THR A 134 -0.01 -15.29 6.19
C THR A 134 -0.22 -13.89 5.61
N LEU A 135 -1.47 -13.48 5.43
CA LEU A 135 -1.89 -12.11 5.13
C LEU A 135 -2.09 -11.34 6.44
N LYS A 136 -1.28 -10.30 6.65
CA LYS A 136 -1.38 -9.36 7.77
C LYS A 136 -2.31 -8.20 7.39
N LEU A 137 -3.55 -8.25 7.86
CA LEU A 137 -4.57 -7.23 7.68
C LEU A 137 -4.64 -6.34 8.92
N MET A 138 -4.64 -5.02 8.74
CA MET A 138 -5.13 -4.10 9.77
C MET A 138 -6.53 -3.59 9.43
N ALA A 139 -7.37 -3.31 10.42
CA ALA A 139 -8.65 -2.65 10.19
C ALA A 139 -8.97 -1.66 11.32
N VAL A 140 -9.81 -0.67 11.03
CA VAL A 140 -10.41 0.14 12.11
C VAL A 140 -11.26 -0.76 13.01
N ALA A 141 -11.09 -0.63 14.32
CA ALA A 141 -11.76 -1.50 15.28
C ALA A 141 -13.29 -1.54 15.10
N SER A 142 -13.92 -0.42 14.75
CA SER A 142 -15.37 -0.36 14.54
C SER A 142 -15.87 -1.11 13.29
N PHE A 143 -15.02 -1.41 12.31
CA PHE A 143 -15.39 -2.21 11.14
C PHE A 143 -15.53 -3.71 11.47
N SER A 144 -14.90 -4.16 12.55
CA SER A 144 -14.98 -5.56 13.01
C SER A 144 -16.41 -6.01 13.33
N LEU A 145 -17.23 -5.08 13.83
CA LEU A 145 -18.57 -5.34 14.36
C LEU A 145 -19.64 -5.54 13.29
N PHE A 146 -19.41 -5.04 12.06
CA PHE A 146 -20.49 -4.88 11.08
C PHE A 146 -20.23 -5.50 9.71
N GLY A 147 -18.97 -5.70 9.29
CA GLY A 147 -18.70 -6.24 7.95
C GLY A 147 -17.42 -7.05 7.77
N LEU A 148 -16.51 -7.08 8.76
CA LEU A 148 -15.22 -7.74 8.59
C LEU A 148 -15.34 -9.27 8.57
N THR A 149 -15.98 -9.89 9.57
CA THR A 149 -16.01 -11.36 9.68
C THR A 149 -16.63 -12.05 8.45
N PRO A 150 -17.80 -11.61 7.90
CA PRO A 150 -18.36 -12.23 6.69
C PRO A 150 -17.54 -12.01 5.42
N LEU A 151 -16.74 -10.92 5.36
CA LEU A 151 -15.77 -10.70 4.28
C LEU A 151 -14.64 -11.72 4.38
N LEU A 152 -14.05 -11.87 5.58
CA LEU A 152 -12.91 -12.75 5.82
C LEU A 152 -13.26 -14.23 5.65
N GLU A 153 -14.44 -14.64 6.12
CA GLU A 153 -14.99 -15.99 5.91
C GLU A 153 -15.04 -16.34 4.41
N ARG A 154 -15.73 -15.53 3.61
CA ARG A 154 -15.88 -15.79 2.17
C ARG A 154 -14.55 -15.73 1.43
N TYR A 155 -13.62 -14.86 1.84
CA TYR A 155 -12.27 -14.86 1.28
C TYR A 155 -11.53 -16.18 1.60
N ARG A 156 -11.64 -16.70 2.83
CA ARG A 156 -11.00 -17.97 3.20
C ARG A 156 -11.56 -19.18 2.45
N LEU A 157 -12.83 -19.17 2.06
CA LEU A 157 -13.42 -20.22 1.23
C LEU A 157 -12.82 -20.22 -0.19
N GLN A 158 -12.50 -19.05 -0.76
CA GLN A 158 -11.86 -18.94 -2.08
C GLN A 158 -10.34 -19.13 -2.03
N CYS A 159 -9.69 -18.69 -0.95
CA CYS A 159 -8.24 -18.72 -0.77
C CYS A 159 -7.84 -19.53 0.49
N PRO A 160 -8.11 -20.85 0.55
CA PRO A 160 -7.94 -21.65 1.78
C PRO A 160 -6.50 -21.73 2.27
N ARG A 161 -5.51 -21.60 1.37
CA ARG A 161 -4.07 -21.56 1.65
C ARG A 161 -3.58 -20.25 2.27
N VAL A 162 -4.42 -19.21 2.33
CA VAL A 162 -4.10 -17.96 3.02
C VAL A 162 -4.53 -18.03 4.48
N LYS A 163 -3.56 -17.81 5.39
CA LYS A 163 -3.81 -17.61 6.82
C LYS A 163 -4.06 -16.11 7.04
N LEU A 164 -5.10 -15.76 7.78
CA LEU A 164 -5.41 -14.37 8.10
C LEU A 164 -4.84 -14.01 9.49
N SER A 165 -4.10 -12.91 9.55
CA SER A 165 -3.61 -12.30 10.79
C SER A 165 -4.19 -10.89 10.86
N VAL A 166 -5.22 -10.69 11.69
CA VAL A 166 -6.00 -9.46 11.73
C VAL A 166 -5.65 -8.64 12.97
N THR A 167 -5.37 -7.35 12.79
CA THR A 167 -5.15 -6.41 13.90
C THR A 167 -6.14 -5.26 13.82
N LEU A 168 -6.89 -5.05 14.91
CA LEU A 168 -7.84 -3.95 15.04
C LEU A 168 -7.17 -2.75 15.70
N LEU A 169 -7.25 -1.58 15.08
CA LEU A 169 -6.55 -0.38 15.52
C LEU A 169 -7.51 0.79 15.78
N HIS A 170 -7.23 1.53 16.86
CA HIS A 170 -7.93 2.76 17.25
C HIS A 170 -7.12 4.04 16.97
N ARG A 171 -5.83 3.91 16.64
CA ARG A 171 -4.90 5.02 16.39
C ARG A 171 -4.39 4.98 14.94
N PRO A 172 -3.98 6.12 14.36
CA PRO A 172 -3.27 6.12 13.10
C PRO A 172 -1.96 5.34 13.17
N VAL A 173 -1.60 4.62 12.10
CA VAL A 173 -0.34 3.88 11.99
C VAL A 173 0.31 4.07 10.62
N ASP A 174 1.62 3.84 10.53
CA ASP A 174 2.25 3.53 9.26
C ASP A 174 2.07 2.04 8.95
N LEU A 175 1.42 1.77 7.82
CA LEU A 175 1.06 0.42 7.36
C LEU A 175 2.30 -0.40 6.97
N ILE A 176 3.33 0.28 6.42
CA ILE A 176 4.55 -0.33 5.90
C ILE A 176 5.52 -0.62 7.05
N GLU A 177 5.76 0.34 7.96
CA GLU A 177 6.67 0.16 9.10
C GLU A 177 6.21 -0.96 10.03
N GLN A 178 4.90 -1.08 10.26
CA GLN A 178 4.33 -2.17 11.07
C GLN A 178 4.18 -3.50 10.30
N GLY A 179 4.58 -3.53 9.04
CA GLY A 179 4.66 -4.75 8.24
C GLY A 179 3.30 -5.38 7.94
N PHE A 180 2.25 -4.57 7.78
CA PHE A 180 0.95 -5.03 7.30
C PHE A 180 0.97 -5.15 5.77
N ASP A 181 0.26 -6.14 5.23
CA ASP A 181 0.11 -6.33 3.79
C ASP A 181 -0.97 -5.41 3.20
N VAL A 182 -2.02 -5.13 4.00
CA VAL A 182 -3.24 -4.43 3.57
C VAL A 182 -3.97 -3.85 4.79
N GLY A 183 -4.74 -2.78 4.59
CA GLY A 183 -5.57 -2.16 5.62
C GLY A 183 -6.98 -1.79 5.15
N ILE A 184 -7.96 -1.86 6.04
CA ILE A 184 -9.31 -1.30 5.85
C ILE A 184 -9.48 -0.12 6.83
N VAL A 185 -9.60 1.09 6.29
CA VAL A 185 -9.41 2.35 7.03
C VAL A 185 -10.48 3.38 6.71
N VAL A 186 -10.70 4.30 7.65
CA VAL A 186 -11.38 5.59 7.41
C VAL A 186 -10.33 6.72 7.33
N PRO A 187 -10.69 7.95 6.90
CA PRO A 187 -9.71 9.04 6.75
C PRO A 187 -8.90 9.32 8.02
N GLY A 188 -7.62 9.65 7.84
CA GLY A 188 -6.70 10.01 8.94
C GLY A 188 -6.03 8.82 9.67
N GLN A 189 -6.36 7.57 9.35
CA GLN A 189 -5.87 6.39 10.08
C GLN A 189 -4.61 5.72 9.55
N VAL A 190 -4.16 6.11 8.35
CA VAL A 190 -2.85 5.70 7.82
C VAL A 190 -2.01 6.93 7.57
N ARG A 191 -0.73 6.83 7.90
CA ARG A 191 0.30 7.84 7.71
C ARG A 191 1.47 7.20 6.96
N GLY A 192 2.27 8.04 6.28
CA GLY A 192 3.49 7.62 5.59
C GLY A 192 3.26 6.77 4.33
N GLY A 193 4.34 6.64 3.56
CA GLY A 193 4.45 5.73 2.41
C GLY A 193 3.63 6.07 1.15
N THR A 194 4.06 5.51 0.03
CA THR A 194 3.26 5.49 -1.21
C THR A 194 2.23 4.36 -1.13
N LEU A 195 1.05 4.66 -0.56
CA LEU A 195 -0.06 3.71 -0.46
C LEU A 195 -1.01 3.84 -1.66
N ILE A 196 -1.47 2.71 -2.19
CA ILE A 196 -2.59 2.69 -3.14
C ILE A 196 -3.89 2.62 -2.32
N LYS A 197 -4.78 3.57 -2.56
CA LYS A 197 -6.13 3.64 -1.97
C LYS A 197 -7.18 3.14 -2.97
N ARG A 198 -8.16 2.39 -2.47
CA ARG A 198 -9.39 1.99 -3.17
C ARG A 198 -10.58 2.26 -2.25
N ALA A 199 -11.49 3.14 -2.65
CA ALA A 199 -12.74 3.34 -1.91
C ALA A 199 -13.59 2.06 -1.99
N LEU A 200 -14.18 1.65 -0.87
CA LEU A 200 -15.08 0.49 -0.80
C LEU A 200 -16.54 0.97 -0.76
N PHE A 201 -16.86 1.85 0.18
CA PHE A 201 -18.18 2.45 0.36
C PHE A 201 -18.11 3.70 1.25
N LYS A 202 -19.20 4.47 1.32
CA LYS A 202 -19.35 5.60 2.25
C LYS A 202 -20.43 5.26 3.26
N VAL A 203 -20.17 5.50 4.54
CA VAL A 203 -21.14 5.36 5.63
C VAL A 203 -21.68 6.73 6.00
N ARG A 204 -23.01 6.85 6.05
CA ARG A 204 -23.68 8.06 6.51
C ARG A 204 -23.56 8.19 8.02
N SER A 205 -23.50 9.42 8.52
CA SER A 205 -23.66 9.67 9.96
C SER A 205 -25.09 10.13 10.25
N VAL A 206 -25.70 9.56 11.29
CA VAL A 206 -27.07 9.83 11.72
C VAL A 206 -27.06 10.31 13.17
N ALA A 207 -27.91 11.30 13.47
CA ALA A 207 -28.20 11.69 14.85
C ALA A 207 -29.24 10.72 15.41
N VAL A 208 -29.02 10.18 16.61
CA VAL A 208 -29.90 9.17 17.23
C VAL A 208 -30.06 9.39 18.74
N ALA A 209 -31.22 9.00 19.24
CA ALA A 209 -31.57 8.89 20.65
C ALA A 209 -32.62 7.78 20.84
N THR A 210 -32.89 7.39 22.08
CA THR A 210 -33.98 6.47 22.42
C THR A 210 -35.35 7.18 22.33
N PRO A 211 -36.45 6.44 22.08
CA PRO A 211 -37.80 6.96 22.21
C PRO A 211 -38.12 7.51 23.61
N ALA A 212 -37.61 6.85 24.66
CA ALA A 212 -37.86 7.23 26.05
C ALA A 212 -37.25 8.61 26.40
N TYR A 213 -35.99 8.85 26.00
CA TYR A 213 -35.34 10.15 26.14
C TYR A 213 -36.13 11.26 25.41
N LEU A 214 -36.54 11.01 24.17
CA LEU A 214 -37.28 12.01 23.37
C LEU A 214 -38.69 12.25 23.90
N ALA A 215 -39.35 11.26 24.50
CA ALA A 215 -40.62 11.46 25.20
C ALA A 215 -40.47 12.36 26.44
N ALA A 216 -39.34 12.26 27.15
CA ALA A 216 -39.08 13.06 28.36
C ALA A 216 -38.51 14.48 28.06
N ARG A 217 -37.84 14.67 26.93
CA ARG A 217 -37.13 15.94 26.58
C ARG A 217 -37.65 16.65 25.33
N GLY A 218 -38.57 16.04 24.59
CA GLY A 218 -39.02 16.51 23.28
C GLY A 218 -38.10 16.05 22.13
N MET A 219 -38.66 16.02 20.91
CA MET A 219 -37.90 15.81 19.68
C MET A 219 -37.49 17.18 19.10
N PRO A 220 -36.19 17.42 18.81
CA PRO A 220 -35.77 18.57 18.03
C PRO A 220 -36.47 18.62 16.67
N ALA A 221 -37.11 19.75 16.37
CA ALA A 221 -37.70 20.04 15.06
C ALA A 221 -36.71 20.72 14.10
N ALA A 222 -35.66 21.37 14.63
CA ALA A 222 -34.61 22.02 13.85
C ALA A 222 -33.22 21.84 14.50
N PRO A 223 -32.12 21.80 13.73
CA PRO A 223 -30.74 21.68 14.22
C PRO A 223 -30.36 22.63 15.36
N ALA A 224 -30.83 23.89 15.33
CA ALA A 224 -30.56 24.86 16.39
C ALA A 224 -31.04 24.40 17.78
N GLN A 225 -32.07 23.55 17.86
CA GLN A 225 -32.61 23.04 19.12
C GLN A 225 -31.73 21.95 19.76
N LEU A 226 -30.79 21.35 19.01
CA LEU A 226 -29.86 20.34 19.56
C LEU A 226 -29.02 20.87 20.73
N ALA A 227 -28.75 22.18 20.76
CA ALA A 227 -28.01 22.84 21.84
C ALA A 227 -28.74 22.79 23.22
N ALA A 228 -30.05 22.52 23.24
CA ALA A 228 -30.83 22.37 24.47
C ALA A 228 -30.82 20.96 25.06
N HIS A 229 -30.20 20.00 24.37
CA HIS A 229 -30.16 18.59 24.76
C HIS A 229 -28.79 18.17 25.31
N PRO A 230 -28.73 17.23 26.26
CA PRO A 230 -27.57 16.38 26.48
C PRO A 230 -27.00 15.78 25.17
N LEU A 231 -25.73 16.08 24.88
CA LEU A 231 -25.03 15.56 23.69
C LEU A 231 -23.86 14.67 24.06
N LEU A 232 -23.77 13.54 23.35
CA LEU A 232 -22.78 12.48 23.54
C LEU A 232 -21.90 12.42 22.29
N ALA A 233 -20.60 12.69 22.40
CA ALA A 233 -19.72 12.85 21.23
C ALA A 233 -18.38 12.11 21.34
N PRO A 234 -17.69 11.87 20.21
CA PRO A 234 -16.28 11.53 20.23
C PRO A 234 -15.47 12.60 20.97
N SER A 235 -14.43 12.19 21.71
CA SER A 235 -13.55 13.11 22.45
C SER A 235 -13.13 14.34 21.62
N THR A 236 -13.10 15.51 22.26
CA THR A 236 -13.10 16.86 21.65
C THR A 236 -11.95 17.17 20.68
N ASN A 237 -10.87 16.37 20.67
CA ASN A 237 -9.77 16.49 19.71
C ASN A 237 -10.10 15.98 18.28
N VAL A 238 -11.36 15.62 17.97
CA VAL A 238 -11.71 14.87 16.74
C VAL A 238 -12.76 15.56 15.85
N HIS A 239 -13.64 16.44 16.37
CA HIS A 239 -14.63 17.17 15.56
C HIS A 239 -14.83 18.60 16.10
N SER A 240 -15.28 19.52 15.23
CA SER A 240 -15.75 20.85 15.64
C SER A 240 -17.00 20.74 16.50
N ALA A 241 -17.16 21.66 17.46
CA ALA A 241 -18.42 21.79 18.21
C ALA A 241 -19.57 22.21 17.28
N GLN A 242 -19.29 22.97 16.22
CA GLN A 242 -20.28 23.29 15.19
C GLN A 242 -20.44 22.15 14.18
N TRP A 243 -21.69 21.72 13.99
CA TRP A 243 -22.11 20.76 12.95
C TRP A 243 -23.05 21.46 11.96
N CYS A 244 -22.96 21.10 10.69
CA CYS A 244 -23.86 21.59 9.65
C CYS A 244 -24.83 20.48 9.24
N PHE A 245 -26.11 20.82 9.20
CA PHE A 245 -27.24 20.00 8.79
C PHE A 245 -27.85 20.63 7.53
N VAL A 246 -28.28 19.80 6.59
CA VAL A 246 -28.87 20.23 5.32
C VAL A 246 -30.26 19.62 5.22
N ASP A 247 -31.29 20.44 5.09
CA ASP A 247 -32.68 19.98 4.95
C ASP A 247 -32.95 19.35 3.56
N THR A 248 -34.19 18.91 3.34
CA THR A 248 -34.64 18.38 2.04
C THR A 248 -34.60 19.39 0.89
N ASN A 249 -34.56 20.69 1.18
CA ASN A 249 -34.53 21.78 0.20
C ASN A 249 -33.10 22.24 -0.13
N GLY A 250 -32.09 21.75 0.59
CA GLY A 250 -30.68 22.16 0.45
C GLY A 250 -30.28 23.36 1.34
N ILE A 251 -31.14 23.77 2.27
CA ILE A 251 -30.88 24.85 3.23
C ILE A 251 -29.93 24.33 4.31
N GLU A 252 -28.83 25.06 4.54
CA GLU A 252 -27.83 24.71 5.55
C GLU A 252 -28.12 25.42 6.88
N GLU A 253 -28.33 24.63 7.93
CA GLU A 253 -28.46 25.07 9.30
C GLU A 253 -27.29 24.55 10.15
N THR A 254 -26.82 25.35 11.11
CA THR A 254 -25.74 24.91 12.00
C THR A 254 -26.20 24.75 13.43
N ALA A 255 -25.79 23.66 14.07
CA ALA A 255 -25.98 23.39 15.48
C ALA A 255 -24.64 23.51 16.21
N ASN A 256 -24.60 24.23 17.33
CA ASN A 256 -23.48 24.13 18.26
C ASN A 256 -23.76 22.95 19.21
N MET A 257 -22.87 21.98 19.20
CA MET A 257 -23.02 20.69 19.88
C MET A 257 -21.93 20.51 20.92
N GLU A 258 -22.11 21.13 22.09
CA GLU A 258 -21.22 20.95 23.23
C GLU A 258 -21.51 19.61 23.92
N ALA A 259 -20.52 18.73 23.95
CA ALA A 259 -20.68 17.37 24.44
C ALA A 259 -20.51 17.29 25.96
N ILE A 260 -21.60 16.97 26.67
CA ILE A 260 -21.56 16.73 28.12
C ILE A 260 -20.92 15.38 28.47
N TYR A 261 -20.83 14.48 27.49
CA TYR A 261 -20.22 13.16 27.62
C TYR A 261 -19.35 12.87 26.40
N ALA A 262 -18.06 12.66 26.64
CA ALA A 262 -17.05 12.58 25.59
C ALA A 262 -16.24 11.28 25.71
N VAL A 263 -16.30 10.41 24.69
CA VAL A 263 -15.58 9.12 24.71
C VAL A 263 -15.00 8.77 23.34
N ASN A 264 -13.81 8.18 23.31
CA ASN A 264 -13.08 7.82 22.08
C ASN A 264 -13.55 6.51 21.42
N ASN A 265 -14.70 5.95 21.84
CA ASN A 265 -15.20 4.67 21.39
C ASN A 265 -16.69 4.76 20.99
N ALA A 266 -16.98 4.51 19.71
CA ALA A 266 -18.33 4.60 19.16
C ALA A 266 -19.30 3.52 19.71
N VAL A 267 -18.80 2.38 20.19
CA VAL A 267 -19.63 1.38 20.89
C VAL A 267 -20.11 1.95 22.23
N MET A 268 -19.23 2.64 22.95
CA MET A 268 -19.56 3.25 24.24
C MET A 268 -20.51 4.45 24.08
N LEU A 269 -20.41 5.21 22.97
CA LEU A 269 -21.42 6.22 22.61
C LEU A 269 -22.79 5.60 22.33
N ARG A 270 -22.85 4.50 21.57
CA ARG A 270 -24.11 3.77 21.32
C ARG A 270 -24.75 3.30 22.62
N GLN A 271 -23.96 2.72 23.54
CA GLN A 271 -24.47 2.28 24.85
C GLN A 271 -24.95 3.47 25.71
N ALA A 272 -24.27 4.61 25.68
CA ALA A 272 -24.71 5.81 26.38
C ALA A 272 -26.04 6.36 25.81
N ALA A 273 -26.21 6.35 24.49
CA ALA A 273 -27.48 6.72 23.86
C ALA A 273 -28.62 5.77 24.25
N LEU A 274 -28.37 4.45 24.23
CA LEU A 274 -29.33 3.42 24.67
C LEU A 274 -29.66 3.49 26.18
N ALA A 275 -28.83 4.15 26.99
CA ALA A 275 -29.05 4.39 28.42
C ALA A 275 -29.72 5.75 28.69
N ASP A 276 -30.47 6.28 27.72
CA ASP A 276 -31.20 7.56 27.78
C ASP A 276 -30.33 8.80 28.12
N MET A 277 -28.99 8.73 27.94
CA MET A 277 -28.09 9.81 28.38
C MET A 277 -28.14 11.07 27.50
N GLY A 278 -28.65 10.98 26.26
CA GLY A 278 -28.66 12.10 25.32
C GLY A 278 -28.71 11.69 23.85
N ILE A 279 -28.51 12.70 22.98
CA ILE A 279 -28.42 12.55 21.52
C ILE A 279 -26.95 12.32 21.13
N THR A 280 -26.70 11.42 20.19
CA THR A 280 -25.36 11.19 19.63
C THR A 280 -25.38 11.16 18.11
N ILE A 281 -24.26 11.53 17.47
CA ILE A 281 -24.05 11.35 16.03
C ILE A 281 -23.13 10.15 15.83
N LEU A 282 -23.65 9.12 15.17
CA LEU A 282 -22.93 7.88 14.91
C LEU A 282 -23.00 7.47 13.43
N PRO A 283 -22.00 6.73 12.92
CA PRO A 283 -22.13 6.04 11.64
C PRO A 283 -23.35 5.11 11.66
N GLU A 284 -24.21 5.19 10.64
CA GLU A 284 -25.49 4.47 10.54
C GLU A 284 -25.31 2.94 10.75
N ASN A 285 -24.23 2.38 10.23
CA ASN A 285 -23.93 0.95 10.40
C ASN A 285 -23.67 0.53 11.85
N HIS A 286 -23.38 1.47 12.77
CA HIS A 286 -23.21 1.16 14.19
C HIS A 286 -24.54 0.99 14.94
N VAL A 287 -25.61 1.57 14.40
CA VAL A 287 -26.92 1.69 15.06
C VAL A 287 -28.08 1.13 14.22
N SER A 288 -27.77 0.53 13.07
CA SER A 288 -28.77 -0.01 12.13
C SER A 288 -29.70 -1.04 12.79
N ALA A 289 -29.16 -1.93 13.63
CA ALA A 289 -29.96 -2.89 14.39
C ALA A 289 -30.90 -2.23 15.41
N ASP A 290 -30.48 -1.12 16.02
CA ASP A 290 -31.28 -0.35 16.98
C ASP A 290 -32.37 0.45 16.29
N LEU A 291 -32.06 1.04 15.12
CA LEU A 291 -33.01 1.72 14.26
C LEU A 291 -34.08 0.76 13.71
N MET A 292 -33.67 -0.45 13.27
CA MET A 292 -34.62 -1.48 12.79
C MET A 292 -35.51 -2.05 13.90
N SER A 293 -35.02 -2.12 15.14
CA SER A 293 -35.79 -2.61 16.29
C SER A 293 -36.58 -1.50 17.01
N GLY A 294 -36.35 -0.23 16.67
CA GLY A 294 -36.94 0.93 17.36
C GLY A 294 -36.32 1.24 18.72
N ALA A 295 -35.24 0.56 19.13
CA ALA A 295 -34.50 0.84 20.35
C ALA A 295 -33.80 2.22 20.30
N LEU A 296 -33.37 2.63 19.10
CA LEU A 296 -33.00 4.01 18.78
C LEU A 296 -33.88 4.50 17.63
N VAL A 297 -34.09 5.81 17.58
CA VAL A 297 -34.75 6.49 16.46
C VAL A 297 -33.87 7.61 15.93
N GLN A 298 -34.01 7.93 14.64
CA GLN A 298 -33.28 9.04 14.02
C GLN A 298 -33.86 10.38 14.50
N VAL A 299 -32.99 11.23 15.03
CA VAL A 299 -33.28 12.63 15.36
C VAL A 299 -33.07 13.47 14.10
N LEU A 300 -33.99 14.41 13.83
CA LEU A 300 -34.00 15.24 12.62
C LEU A 300 -33.94 14.40 11.32
N PRO A 301 -34.93 13.53 11.05
CA PRO A 301 -34.92 12.61 9.91
C PRO A 301 -34.83 13.31 8.55
N ASP A 302 -35.40 14.52 8.43
CA ASP A 302 -35.43 15.32 7.21
C ASP A 302 -34.11 16.08 6.94
N TYR A 303 -33.12 15.97 7.83
CA TYR A 303 -31.83 16.62 7.72
C TYR A 303 -30.68 15.63 7.49
N ARG A 304 -29.78 15.96 6.57
CA ARG A 304 -28.50 15.27 6.36
C ARG A 304 -27.35 16.04 7.00
N ILE A 305 -26.48 15.34 7.73
CA ILE A 305 -25.30 15.97 8.35
C ILE A 305 -24.19 16.17 7.31
N LYS A 306 -23.88 17.43 6.99
CA LYS A 306 -22.89 17.80 5.96
C LYS A 306 -21.47 17.42 6.39
N GLY A 307 -20.75 16.75 5.49
CA GLY A 307 -19.33 16.38 5.70
C GLY A 307 -19.09 15.27 6.74
N ALA A 308 -20.14 14.74 7.38
CA ALA A 308 -20.03 13.69 8.40
C ALA A 308 -19.96 12.26 7.83
N ASP A 309 -20.22 12.08 6.53
CA ASP A 309 -20.12 10.78 5.85
C ASP A 309 -18.66 10.29 5.80
N LYS A 310 -18.41 9.06 6.26
CA LYS A 310 -17.06 8.49 6.33
C LYS A 310 -16.84 7.47 5.20
N GLU A 311 -15.86 7.76 4.35
CA GLU A 311 -15.43 6.84 3.29
C GLU A 311 -14.56 5.72 3.88
N VAL A 312 -15.06 4.49 3.81
CA VAL A 312 -14.28 3.29 4.14
C VAL A 312 -13.49 2.89 2.89
N SER A 313 -12.18 2.72 3.06
CA SER A 313 -11.25 2.42 1.97
C SER A 313 -10.34 1.26 2.31
N LEU A 314 -10.00 0.49 1.28
CA LEU A 314 -8.88 -0.44 1.32
C LEU A 314 -7.59 0.29 0.93
N VAL A 315 -6.51 0.04 1.66
CA VAL A 315 -5.17 0.60 1.42
C VAL A 315 -4.09 -0.48 1.44
N TYR A 316 -3.09 -0.38 0.57
CA TYR A 316 -1.97 -1.33 0.52
C TYR A 316 -0.70 -0.68 -0.08
N PRO A 317 0.51 -1.22 0.14
CA PRO A 317 1.74 -0.62 -0.35
C PRO A 317 1.85 -0.62 -1.89
N GLY A 318 2.11 0.54 -2.48
CA GLY A 318 2.31 0.71 -3.93
C GLY A 318 3.68 0.25 -4.43
N ARG A 319 4.06 -1.00 -4.17
CA ARG A 319 5.32 -1.59 -4.64
C ARG A 319 5.16 -2.28 -5.99
N ARG A 320 6.22 -2.30 -6.82
CA ARG A 320 6.24 -2.95 -8.16
C ARG A 320 5.89 -4.46 -8.11
N HIS A 321 6.10 -5.11 -6.97
CA HIS A 321 5.78 -6.53 -6.76
C HIS A 321 4.87 -6.69 -5.51
N VAL A 322 3.56 -6.56 -5.71
CA VAL A 322 2.55 -6.90 -4.70
C VAL A 322 2.32 -8.42 -4.69
N SER A 323 2.38 -9.03 -3.51
CA SER A 323 2.27 -10.50 -3.35
C SER A 323 0.90 -11.07 -3.74
N ALA A 324 0.85 -12.35 -4.12
CA ALA A 324 -0.38 -13.04 -4.55
C ALA A 324 -1.52 -12.96 -3.51
N LYS A 325 -1.21 -13.22 -2.23
CA LYS A 325 -2.16 -13.10 -1.11
C LYS A 325 -2.72 -11.67 -0.97
N THR A 326 -1.89 -10.64 -1.18
CA THR A 326 -2.32 -9.24 -1.06
C THR A 326 -3.20 -8.86 -2.25
N ARG A 327 -2.78 -9.22 -3.47
CA ARG A 327 -3.50 -8.92 -4.71
C ARG A 327 -4.88 -9.57 -4.74
N SER A 328 -4.94 -10.88 -4.50
CA SER A 328 -6.21 -11.62 -4.42
C SER A 328 -7.16 -11.07 -3.35
N PHE A 329 -6.65 -10.67 -2.18
CA PHE A 329 -7.49 -10.06 -1.14
C PHE A 329 -8.00 -8.66 -1.52
N VAL A 330 -7.16 -7.84 -2.18
CA VAL A 330 -7.55 -6.52 -2.71
C VAL A 330 -8.68 -6.67 -3.74
N GLU A 331 -8.48 -7.54 -4.73
CA GLU A 331 -9.44 -7.82 -5.81
C GLU A 331 -10.76 -8.36 -5.24
N PHE A 332 -10.68 -9.42 -4.43
CA PHE A 332 -11.84 -9.99 -3.73
C PHE A 332 -12.62 -8.96 -2.92
N THR A 333 -11.94 -8.13 -2.13
CA THR A 333 -12.62 -7.16 -1.26
C THR A 333 -13.31 -6.06 -2.08
N VAL A 334 -12.67 -5.59 -3.16
CA VAL A 334 -13.28 -4.60 -4.06
C VAL A 334 -14.52 -5.18 -4.74
N ASP A 335 -14.46 -6.42 -5.23
CA ASP A 335 -15.60 -7.06 -5.90
C ASP A 335 -16.72 -7.44 -4.92
N TYR A 336 -16.39 -7.87 -3.70
CA TYR A 336 -17.35 -8.15 -2.62
C TYR A 336 -18.21 -6.93 -2.27
N PHE A 337 -17.61 -5.74 -2.18
CA PHE A 337 -18.35 -4.51 -1.92
C PHE A 337 -19.01 -3.93 -3.17
N ARG A 338 -18.43 -4.08 -4.37
CA ARG A 338 -19.09 -3.67 -5.63
C ARG A 338 -20.40 -4.45 -5.85
N ASN A 339 -20.37 -5.77 -5.67
CA ASN A 339 -21.52 -6.65 -5.92
C ASN A 339 -22.60 -6.57 -4.81
N ARG A 340 -22.33 -5.82 -3.73
CA ARG A 340 -23.29 -5.53 -2.64
C ARG A 340 -23.72 -4.07 -2.59
N ALA A 341 -23.27 -3.22 -3.50
CA ALA A 341 -23.64 -1.80 -3.55
C ALA A 341 -25.07 -1.59 -4.08
N GLY A 342 -26.07 -2.02 -3.31
CA GLY A 342 -27.44 -1.53 -3.41
C GLY A 342 -27.58 -0.10 -2.85
N PRO A 343 -28.71 0.59 -3.08
CA PRO A 343 -28.91 1.97 -2.64
C PRO A 343 -28.97 2.17 -1.12
N THR A 344 -29.10 1.10 -0.34
CA THR A 344 -29.15 1.11 1.14
C THR A 344 -28.16 0.11 1.75
N LEU A 345 -27.34 0.60 2.69
CA LEU A 345 -26.28 -0.16 3.34
C LEU A 345 -26.78 -1.30 4.24
N SER A 346 -28.05 -1.27 4.64
CA SER A 346 -28.70 -2.38 5.36
C SER A 346 -28.43 -3.71 4.66
N SER A 347 -28.68 -3.78 3.35
CA SER A 347 -28.45 -4.98 2.50
C SER A 347 -27.00 -5.53 2.49
N ILE A 348 -26.00 -4.74 2.89
CA ILE A 348 -24.59 -5.18 2.95
C ILE A 348 -24.29 -5.92 4.26
N PHE A 349 -25.00 -5.56 5.34
CA PHE A 349 -24.68 -5.95 6.72
C PHE A 349 -25.78 -6.79 7.38
N THR A 350 -27.04 -6.73 6.92
CA THR A 350 -28.05 -7.74 7.24
C THR A 350 -27.96 -8.90 6.25
N ASN A 351 -27.28 -9.97 6.65
CA ASN A 351 -27.62 -11.34 6.28
C ASN A 351 -27.12 -12.23 7.41
N SER A 352 -28.06 -12.64 8.27
CA SER A 352 -27.91 -13.82 9.14
C SER A 352 -27.95 -15.10 8.32
#